data_AF-A0A3M7BRG5-F1
#
_entry.id   AF-A0A3M7BRG5-F1
#
_cell.length_a   1.000
_cell.length_b   1.000
_cell.length_c   1.000
_cell.angle_alpha   90.00
_cell.angle_beta   90.00
_cell.angle_gamma   90.00
#
_symmetry.space_group_name_H-M   'P 1'
#
loop_
_entity.id
_entity.type
_entity.pdbx_description
1 polymer ?
#
loop_
_entity_poly.entity_id
_entity_poly.type
_entity_poly.pdbx_seq_one_letter_code
_entity_poly.pdbx_strand_id
1 'polypeptide(L)'
;MTDAALAELTDSQADRLLEADRPMKRQRLESIPVIEHGEAGDSSLVIRHPLGVRPSGNALTSSVNLKPASGTLAALPDELLIQLLETFEAPDLLRLGGTCRALYAFTRSEELWRALFVEPFILTEPVKQWPVFKTWSTEELLAQYADVAFRAESVDWPLKTYIEYMNNNTDESPLYLFDRSFAEKMNLKVSTQPEDDAGYWPPTCFGSDLFSVLGAQRPDHRWLIVGPERSGSTFHKDPNATSAWNAVLKGSKYWIMFPSSANLPPPPGVYVSDDQSEVTSPLSIAEWLLGFHAEARRTAGCIEGICGEGEVLYVPSGWYHLVLNLEPAIAITQNFIPRKRVGAVLHFLRDQKQSISGFSDEIQDPYSLFVERLRDYDGQLLEEGLQELEKLSKGARGKWEQLTKGSTEDDDAGEGGFSFGFGGDDDDAEVP
;
A
#
# COMPACT_ATOMS: atom_id res chain seq x y z
N MET A 1 50.05 5.43 -3.22
CA MET A 1 50.93 4.25 -3.32
C MET A 1 50.36 3.39 -4.44
N THR A 2 50.60 3.72 -5.71
CA THR A 2 51.63 3.16 -6.61
C THR A 2 51.60 1.62 -6.72
N ASP A 3 51.26 1.16 -7.93
CA ASP A 3 51.20 -0.22 -8.45
C ASP A 3 52.52 -1.01 -8.35
N ALA A 4 52.96 -1.33 -7.14
CA ALA A 4 54.17 -2.16 -6.95
C ALA A 4 54.11 -3.04 -5.69
N ALA A 5 52.97 -3.67 -5.40
CA ALA A 5 52.84 -4.62 -4.28
C ALA A 5 51.99 -5.86 -4.63
N LEU A 6 52.15 -6.40 -5.84
CA LEU A 6 51.43 -7.60 -6.30
C LEU A 6 52.35 -8.64 -6.97
N ALA A 7 53.60 -8.70 -6.54
CA ALA A 7 54.53 -9.76 -6.95
C ALA A 7 55.17 -10.36 -5.69
N GLU A 8 54.51 -11.38 -5.15
CA GLU A 8 55.05 -12.52 -4.37
C GLU A 8 53.93 -13.10 -3.50
N LEU A 9 52.99 -13.80 -4.13
CA LEU A 9 52.14 -14.78 -3.44
C LEU A 9 52.44 -16.13 -4.05
N THR A 10 52.91 -17.05 -3.22
CA THR A 10 53.18 -18.45 -3.59
C THR A 10 51.88 -19.14 -4.01
N ASP A 11 51.95 -20.10 -4.94
CA ASP A 11 50.77 -20.84 -5.47
C ASP A 11 49.86 -21.42 -4.36
N SER A 12 50.42 -21.73 -3.19
CA SER A 12 49.68 -22.21 -2.01
C SER A 12 48.77 -21.16 -1.34
N GLN A 13 49.02 -19.87 -1.56
CA GLN A 13 48.23 -18.76 -1.02
C GLN A 13 47.20 -18.22 -2.02
N ALA A 14 47.45 -18.35 -3.33
CA ALA A 14 46.49 -18.04 -4.38
C ALA A 14 45.30 -19.03 -4.39
N ASP A 15 45.55 -20.32 -4.15
CA ASP A 15 44.49 -21.33 -4.06
C ASP A 15 43.55 -21.12 -2.85
N ARG A 16 44.06 -20.57 -1.74
CA ARG A 16 43.23 -20.26 -0.55
C ARG A 16 42.34 -19.02 -0.73
N LEU A 17 42.66 -18.12 -1.65
CA LEU A 17 41.83 -16.97 -2.00
C LEU A 17 40.76 -17.32 -3.04
N LEU A 18 40.97 -18.37 -3.85
CA LEU A 18 39.99 -18.88 -4.84
C LEU A 18 38.98 -19.88 -4.25
N GLU A 19 39.24 -20.46 -3.07
CA GLU A 19 38.25 -21.28 -2.35
C GLU A 19 37.27 -20.47 -1.47
N ALA A 20 37.59 -19.20 -1.15
CA ALA A 20 36.78 -18.36 -0.27
C ALA A 20 35.58 -17.67 -0.96
N ASP A 21 35.49 -17.71 -2.30
CA ASP A 21 34.48 -16.94 -3.06
C ASP A 21 33.64 -17.80 -4.02
N ARG A 22 33.45 -19.09 -3.69
CA ARG A 22 32.42 -19.91 -4.34
C ARG A 22 31.10 -19.72 -3.61
N PRO A 23 29.97 -19.42 -4.30
CA PRO A 23 28.67 -19.44 -3.66
C PRO A 23 28.46 -20.82 -3.06
N MET A 24 28.23 -20.89 -1.75
CA MET A 24 27.94 -22.13 -1.07
C MET A 24 26.85 -22.87 -1.86
N LYS A 25 27.19 -24.06 -2.39
CA LYS A 25 26.20 -25.01 -2.89
C LYS A 25 25.10 -25.07 -1.85
N ARG A 26 23.85 -24.77 -2.25
CA ARG A 26 22.64 -25.00 -1.45
C ARG A 26 22.87 -26.25 -0.60
N GLN A 27 23.02 -26.08 0.70
CA GLN A 27 22.87 -27.21 1.61
C GLN A 27 21.45 -27.68 1.35
N ARG A 28 21.34 -28.89 0.79
CA ARG A 28 20.09 -29.61 0.72
C ARG A 28 19.66 -29.74 2.18
N LEU A 29 18.68 -28.93 2.61
CA LEU A 29 17.99 -29.23 3.86
C LEU A 29 17.54 -30.69 3.72
N GLU A 30 18.08 -31.55 4.56
CA GLU A 30 17.52 -32.89 4.72
C GLU A 30 16.03 -32.70 4.97
N SER A 31 15.24 -33.33 4.12
CA SER A 31 13.80 -33.36 4.21
C SER A 31 13.41 -33.63 5.65
N ILE A 32 12.71 -32.66 6.26
CA ILE A 32 11.98 -32.87 7.50
C ILE A 32 11.19 -34.18 7.32
N PRO A 33 11.30 -35.16 8.23
CA PRO A 33 10.59 -36.42 8.06
C PRO A 33 9.09 -36.09 7.95
N VAL A 34 8.51 -36.48 6.82
CA VAL A 34 7.07 -36.47 6.61
C VAL A 34 6.51 -37.38 7.70
N ILE A 35 5.76 -36.80 8.63
CA ILE A 35 4.98 -37.59 9.59
C ILE A 35 3.86 -38.22 8.77
N GLU A 36 4.09 -39.43 8.28
CA GLU A 36 3.02 -40.29 7.78
C GLU A 36 2.17 -40.72 8.97
N HIS A 37 0.94 -40.22 9.06
CA HIS A 37 -0.12 -40.91 9.80
C HIS A 37 -1.50 -40.68 9.15
N GLY A 38 -2.02 -41.75 8.56
CA GLY A 38 -3.40 -42.20 8.73
C GLY A 38 -4.47 -41.55 7.87
N GLU A 39 -4.94 -42.29 6.87
CA GLU A 39 -6.21 -42.04 6.19
C GLU A 39 -7.38 -42.07 7.19
N ALA A 40 -8.09 -40.95 7.30
CA ALA A 40 -9.55 -40.87 7.41
C ALA A 40 -9.94 -39.40 7.15
N GLY A 41 -10.83 -39.18 6.17
CA GLY A 41 -11.07 -37.89 5.54
C GLY A 41 -11.40 -36.74 6.50
N ASP A 42 -10.79 -35.58 6.23
CA ASP A 42 -11.28 -34.31 6.73
C ASP A 42 -11.11 -33.23 5.66
N SER A 43 -12.25 -32.71 5.21
CA SER A 43 -12.44 -31.67 4.22
C SER A 43 -12.26 -30.29 4.88
N SER A 44 -11.07 -29.99 5.42
CA SER A 44 -10.78 -28.64 5.92
C SER A 44 -9.59 -28.02 5.19
N LEU A 45 -9.89 -27.08 4.29
CA LEU A 45 -8.96 -26.17 3.60
C LEU A 45 -8.22 -25.21 4.56
N VAL A 46 -8.14 -25.54 5.84
CA VAL A 46 -7.60 -24.66 6.89
C VAL A 46 -6.13 -25.01 7.08
N ILE A 47 -5.25 -24.11 6.62
CA ILE A 47 -3.81 -24.19 6.88
C ILE A 47 -3.59 -24.24 8.38
N ARG A 48 -3.03 -25.36 8.86
CA ARG A 48 -2.74 -25.55 10.28
C ARG A 48 -1.50 -24.76 10.64
N HIS A 49 -1.55 -24.04 11.77
CA HIS A 49 -0.38 -23.34 12.29
C HIS A 49 0.78 -24.33 12.49
N PRO A 50 2.03 -24.01 12.12
CA PRO A 50 3.16 -24.95 12.13
C PRO A 50 3.48 -25.51 13.53
N LEU A 51 3.12 -24.78 14.59
CA LEU A 51 3.23 -25.25 15.98
C LEU A 51 1.92 -25.81 16.55
N GLY A 52 0.93 -26.14 15.71
CA GLY A 52 -0.36 -26.69 16.13
C GLY A 52 -1.23 -25.74 16.97
N VAL A 53 -0.95 -24.44 16.94
CA VAL A 53 -1.73 -23.41 17.65
C VAL A 53 -3.05 -23.20 16.94
N ARG A 54 -4.14 -23.06 17.70
CA ARG A 54 -5.49 -22.86 17.16
C ARG A 54 -6.05 -21.52 17.64
N PRO A 55 -6.94 -20.87 16.86
CA PRO A 55 -7.63 -19.65 17.28
C PRO A 55 -8.45 -19.85 18.55
N SER A 56 -8.69 -18.75 19.28
CA SER A 56 -9.41 -18.71 20.57
C SER A 56 -10.80 -19.38 20.53
N GLY A 57 -11.48 -19.38 19.38
CA GLY A 57 -12.77 -20.09 19.20
C GLY A 57 -12.72 -21.60 19.44
N ASN A 58 -11.52 -22.21 19.52
CA ASN A 58 -11.35 -23.62 19.88
C ASN A 58 -11.30 -23.85 21.41
N ALA A 59 -11.39 -22.80 22.22
CA ALA A 59 -11.30 -22.90 23.68
C ALA A 59 -12.39 -23.82 24.27
N LEU A 60 -13.58 -23.87 23.66
CA LEU A 60 -14.69 -24.72 24.11
C LEU A 60 -14.40 -26.22 24.06
N THR A 61 -13.46 -26.66 23.21
CA THR A 61 -13.10 -28.07 23.03
C THR A 61 -11.63 -28.35 23.35
N SER A 62 -10.90 -27.34 23.84
CA SER A 62 -9.49 -27.46 24.20
C SER A 62 -9.33 -27.59 25.71
N SER A 63 -8.53 -28.55 26.15
CA SER A 63 -8.12 -28.68 27.56
C SER A 63 -6.92 -27.79 27.92
N VAL A 64 -6.31 -27.11 26.94
CA VAL A 64 -5.08 -26.33 27.11
C VAL A 64 -5.21 -24.96 26.44
N ASN A 65 -4.92 -23.91 27.19
CA ASN A 65 -4.74 -22.55 26.68
C ASN A 65 -3.25 -22.21 26.66
N LEU A 66 -2.72 -21.77 25.51
CA LEU A 66 -1.31 -21.42 25.36
C LEU A 66 -0.98 -20.01 25.85
N LYS A 67 -1.97 -19.12 26.00
CA LYS A 67 -1.75 -17.72 26.40
C LYS A 67 -0.92 -17.56 27.67
N PRO A 68 -1.13 -18.31 28.77
CA PRO A 68 -0.28 -18.20 29.96
C PRO A 68 1.22 -18.46 29.71
N ALA A 69 1.58 -19.17 28.63
CA ALA A 69 2.97 -19.42 28.27
C ALA A 69 3.69 -18.18 27.71
N SER A 70 3.01 -17.05 27.46
CA SER A 70 3.64 -15.77 27.14
C SER A 70 4.15 -15.01 28.36
N GLY A 71 4.07 -15.60 29.56
CA GLY A 71 4.60 -15.02 30.79
C GLY A 71 3.83 -13.78 31.22
N THR A 72 4.53 -12.69 31.60
CA THR A 72 3.87 -11.44 32.04
C THR A 72 3.00 -10.82 30.96
N LEU A 73 3.31 -11.05 29.68
CA LEU A 73 2.49 -10.59 28.56
C LEU A 73 1.12 -11.28 28.49
N ALA A 74 0.93 -12.42 29.17
CA ALA A 74 -0.36 -13.09 29.26
C ALA A 74 -1.40 -12.26 30.02
N ALA A 75 -0.97 -11.28 30.82
CA ALA A 75 -1.85 -10.33 31.49
C ALA A 75 -2.52 -9.34 30.52
N LEU A 76 -1.95 -9.15 29.32
CA LEU A 76 -2.55 -8.29 28.31
C LEU A 76 -3.68 -9.04 27.58
N PRO A 77 -4.81 -8.38 27.29
CA PRO A 77 -5.75 -8.81 26.25
C PRO A 77 -5.00 -9.08 24.94
N ASP A 78 -5.51 -10.01 24.12
CA ASP A 78 -4.85 -10.41 22.88
C ASP A 78 -4.68 -9.21 21.93
N GLU A 79 -5.64 -8.31 21.96
CA GLU A 79 -5.70 -7.07 21.17
C GLU A 79 -4.59 -6.10 21.58
N LEU A 80 -4.40 -5.87 22.89
CA LEU A 80 -3.34 -5.00 23.40
C LEU A 80 -1.96 -5.61 23.17
N LEU A 81 -1.86 -6.94 23.24
CA LEU A 81 -0.62 -7.64 22.90
C LEU A 81 -0.29 -7.44 21.42
N ILE A 82 -1.24 -7.59 20.51
CA ILE A 82 -1.03 -7.35 19.07
C ILE A 82 -0.63 -5.89 18.82
N GLN A 83 -1.30 -4.91 19.43
CA GLN A 83 -0.94 -3.50 19.30
C GLN A 83 0.48 -3.21 19.81
N LEU A 84 0.90 -3.82 20.91
CA LEU A 84 2.27 -3.72 21.39
C LEU A 84 3.25 -4.31 20.36
N LEU A 85 2.93 -5.47 19.78
CA LEU A 85 3.77 -6.11 18.78
C LEU A 85 3.89 -5.28 17.50
N GLU A 86 2.85 -4.55 17.09
CA GLU A 86 2.89 -3.63 15.94
C GLU A 86 3.93 -2.51 16.10
N THR A 87 4.39 -2.22 17.33
CA THR A 87 5.45 -1.22 17.58
C THR A 87 6.87 -1.76 17.36
N PHE A 88 7.03 -3.07 17.15
CA PHE A 88 8.34 -3.71 17.00
C PHE A 88 8.73 -3.90 15.54
N GLU A 89 10.03 -3.76 15.26
CA GLU A 89 10.58 -4.06 13.94
C GLU A 89 10.68 -5.57 13.68
N ALA A 90 10.80 -5.93 12.40
CA ALA A 90 10.91 -7.33 11.96
C ALA A 90 11.92 -8.18 12.76
N PRO A 91 13.16 -7.72 13.05
CA PRO A 91 14.12 -8.51 13.82
C PRO A 91 13.64 -8.80 15.26
N ASP A 92 12.96 -7.85 15.89
CA ASP A 92 12.51 -7.98 17.28
C ASP A 92 11.30 -8.90 17.39
N LEU A 93 10.42 -8.88 16.39
CA LEU A 93 9.30 -9.81 16.29
C LEU A 93 9.74 -11.25 16.05
N LEU A 94 10.80 -11.46 15.26
CA LEU A 94 11.40 -12.78 15.12
C LEU A 94 12.00 -13.27 16.43
N ARG A 95 12.74 -12.40 17.15
CA ARG A 95 13.33 -12.74 18.45
C ARG A 95 12.26 -13.06 19.48
N LEU A 96 11.25 -12.21 19.60
CA LEU A 96 10.15 -12.38 20.56
C LEU A 96 9.30 -13.62 20.23
N GLY A 97 9.02 -13.86 18.95
CA GLY A 97 8.36 -15.08 18.49
C GLY A 97 9.14 -16.35 18.79
N GLY A 98 10.47 -16.26 18.87
CA GLY A 98 11.34 -17.38 19.24
C GLY A 98 11.27 -17.77 20.72
N THR A 99 10.64 -16.95 21.58
CA THR A 99 10.69 -17.17 23.05
C THR A 99 9.70 -18.22 23.55
N CYS A 100 8.50 -18.31 22.95
CA CYS A 100 7.52 -19.33 23.31
C CYS A 100 6.49 -19.56 22.20
N ARG A 101 5.76 -20.68 22.28
CA ARG A 101 4.75 -21.06 21.26
C ARG A 101 3.59 -20.07 21.15
N ALA A 102 3.22 -19.42 22.26
CA ALA A 102 2.14 -18.44 22.27
C ALA A 102 2.57 -17.16 21.53
N LEU A 103 3.73 -16.60 21.89
CA LEU A 103 4.27 -15.42 21.24
C LEU A 103 4.65 -15.70 19.79
N TYR A 104 5.14 -16.90 19.46
CA TYR A 104 5.34 -17.33 18.08
C TYR A 104 4.07 -17.18 17.25
N ALA A 105 2.90 -17.54 17.79
CA ALA A 105 1.63 -17.41 17.07
C ALA A 105 1.23 -15.94 16.89
N PHE A 106 1.37 -15.11 17.93
CA PHE A 106 1.06 -13.68 17.84
C PHE A 106 2.00 -12.93 16.88
N THR A 107 3.31 -13.12 17.00
CA THR A 107 4.31 -12.44 16.16
C THR A 107 4.35 -12.99 14.74
N ARG A 108 3.62 -14.05 14.42
CA ARG A 108 3.45 -14.58 13.05
C ARG A 108 2.08 -14.24 12.45
N SER A 109 1.30 -13.38 13.12
CA SER A 109 0.08 -12.82 12.54
C SER A 109 0.39 -12.19 11.18
N GLU A 110 -0.41 -12.52 10.16
CA GLU A 110 -0.21 -11.97 8.82
C GLU A 110 -0.33 -10.44 8.81
N GLU A 111 -1.19 -9.86 9.64
CA GLU A 111 -1.44 -8.42 9.69
C GLU A 111 -0.17 -7.65 10.10
N LEU A 112 0.53 -8.17 11.10
CA LEU A 112 1.80 -7.63 11.60
C LEU A 112 2.88 -7.63 10.50
N TRP A 113 2.99 -8.73 9.77
CA TRP A 113 3.98 -8.85 8.70
C TRP A 113 3.58 -8.13 7.40
N ARG A 114 2.29 -7.95 7.13
CA ARG A 114 1.82 -7.13 6.00
C ARG A 114 2.23 -5.67 6.20
N ALA A 115 2.11 -5.14 7.41
CA ALA A 115 2.56 -3.79 7.71
C ALA A 115 4.09 -3.63 7.54
N LEU A 116 4.86 -4.66 7.91
CA LEU A 116 6.33 -4.64 7.86
C LEU A 116 6.94 -4.96 6.49
N PHE A 117 6.22 -5.63 5.60
CA PHE A 117 6.78 -6.10 4.33
C PHE A 117 6.08 -5.55 3.08
N VAL A 118 4.98 -4.83 3.24
CA VAL A 118 4.35 -4.08 2.14
C VAL A 118 4.80 -2.62 2.24
N GLU A 119 6.11 -2.42 2.08
CA GLU A 119 6.78 -1.12 2.15
C GLU A 119 7.01 -0.51 0.76
N PRO A 120 7.04 0.82 0.63
CA PRO A 120 7.52 1.49 -0.56
C PRO A 120 8.98 1.15 -0.84
N PHE A 121 9.32 1.00 -2.12
CA PHE A 121 10.70 0.79 -2.55
C PHE A 121 10.95 1.42 -3.91
N ILE A 122 12.23 1.64 -4.23
CA ILE A 122 12.66 2.18 -5.52
C ILE A 122 13.32 1.07 -6.34
N LEU A 123 12.90 0.93 -7.60
CA LEU A 123 13.57 0.12 -8.61
C LEU A 123 14.44 1.03 -9.46
N THR A 124 15.70 0.66 -9.70
CA THR A 124 16.70 1.52 -10.33
C THR A 124 16.93 1.24 -11.82
N GLU A 125 16.34 0.18 -12.36
CA GLU A 125 16.65 -0.33 -13.72
C GLU A 125 15.48 -0.45 -14.70
N PRO A 126 14.21 -0.75 -14.31
CA PRO A 126 13.17 -1.14 -15.26
C PRO A 126 12.91 -0.15 -16.41
N VAL A 127 12.93 1.15 -16.13
CA VAL A 127 12.54 2.19 -17.10
C VAL A 127 13.63 2.53 -18.10
N LYS A 128 14.89 2.18 -17.82
CA LYS A 128 16.04 2.48 -18.70
C LYS A 128 15.94 1.78 -20.06
N GLN A 129 15.10 0.75 -20.14
CA GLN A 129 14.86 -0.01 -21.37
C GLN A 129 13.78 0.64 -22.26
N TRP A 130 12.90 1.46 -21.69
CA TRP A 130 11.76 2.04 -22.39
C TRP A 130 12.21 2.99 -23.51
N PRO A 131 11.61 2.90 -24.71
CA PRO A 131 11.86 3.89 -25.76
C PRO A 131 11.54 5.33 -25.35
N VAL A 132 10.47 5.57 -24.58
CA VAL A 132 10.14 6.92 -24.08
C VAL A 132 11.20 7.46 -23.12
N PHE A 133 11.82 6.63 -22.28
CA PHE A 133 12.88 7.08 -21.37
C PHE A 133 14.10 7.62 -22.14
N LYS A 134 14.40 6.99 -23.28
CA LYS A 134 15.54 7.36 -24.13
C LYS A 134 15.28 8.59 -25.01
N THR A 135 14.01 8.93 -25.25
CA THR A 135 13.63 9.91 -26.28
C THR A 135 12.87 11.11 -25.76
N TRP A 136 12.21 11.01 -24.60
CA TRP A 136 11.42 12.13 -24.09
C TRP A 136 12.30 13.14 -23.36
N SER A 137 12.19 14.39 -23.80
CA SER A 137 12.47 15.60 -23.05
C SER A 137 11.34 16.60 -23.32
N THR A 138 11.40 17.76 -22.67
CA THR A 138 10.48 18.85 -22.96
C THR A 138 10.57 19.28 -24.42
N GLU A 139 11.77 19.35 -24.99
CA GLU A 139 12.02 19.74 -26.38
C GLU A 139 11.46 18.72 -27.37
N GLU A 140 11.71 17.43 -27.16
CA GLU A 140 11.19 16.39 -28.04
C GLU A 140 9.66 16.27 -27.96
N LEU A 141 9.08 16.43 -26.76
CA LEU A 141 7.63 16.43 -26.59
C LEU A 141 6.99 17.63 -27.28
N LEU A 142 7.59 18.82 -27.18
CA LEU A 142 7.12 20.01 -27.90
C LEU A 142 7.20 19.82 -29.41
N ALA A 143 8.30 19.26 -29.93
CA ALA A 143 8.47 19.06 -31.35
C ALA A 143 7.37 18.18 -31.98
N GLN A 144 6.84 17.22 -31.21
CA GLN A 144 5.84 16.25 -31.70
C GLN A 144 4.40 16.58 -31.29
N TYR A 145 4.21 17.21 -30.13
CA TYR A 145 2.91 17.32 -29.47
C TYR A 145 2.56 18.74 -29.01
N ALA A 146 3.24 19.78 -29.53
CA ALA A 146 3.03 21.18 -29.15
C ALA A 146 1.55 21.62 -29.11
N ASP A 147 0.75 21.21 -30.11
CA ASP A 147 -0.65 21.61 -30.24
C ASP A 147 -1.64 20.62 -29.60
N VAL A 148 -1.16 19.50 -29.05
CA VAL A 148 -2.00 18.52 -28.36
C VAL A 148 -2.39 19.06 -27.00
N ALA A 149 -3.68 19.04 -26.68
CA ALA A 149 -4.18 19.51 -25.40
C ALA A 149 -4.04 18.45 -24.30
N PHE A 150 -3.34 18.80 -23.22
CA PHE A 150 -3.19 17.97 -22.02
C PHE A 150 -3.86 18.63 -20.82
N ARG A 151 -4.36 17.77 -19.93
CA ARG A 151 -4.96 18.16 -18.66
C ARG A 151 -3.87 18.58 -17.68
N ALA A 152 -3.92 19.83 -17.23
CA ALA A 152 -3.13 20.37 -16.13
C ALA A 152 -4.08 20.82 -15.03
N GLU A 153 -4.21 19.98 -14.00
CA GLU A 153 -5.20 20.10 -12.92
C GLU A 153 -6.63 20.36 -13.44
N SER A 154 -7.06 21.61 -13.49
CA SER A 154 -8.43 22.02 -13.83
C SER A 154 -8.59 22.48 -15.28
N VAL A 155 -7.49 22.61 -16.05
CA VAL A 155 -7.51 23.15 -17.43
C VAL A 155 -6.98 22.14 -18.45
N ASP A 156 -7.50 22.20 -19.68
CA ASP A 156 -6.91 21.50 -20.83
C ASP A 156 -6.19 22.53 -21.72
N TRP A 157 -4.86 22.44 -21.80
CA TRP A 157 -4.04 23.38 -22.58
C TRP A 157 -3.18 22.65 -23.62
N PRO A 158 -2.94 23.27 -24.80
CA PRO A 158 -1.89 22.83 -25.70
C PRO A 158 -0.57 22.69 -24.94
N LEU A 159 0.20 21.62 -25.21
CA LEU A 159 1.47 21.37 -24.54
C LEU A 159 2.40 22.59 -24.58
N LYS A 160 2.47 23.29 -25.72
CA LYS A 160 3.28 24.50 -25.85
C LYS A 160 2.92 25.59 -24.85
N THR A 161 1.63 25.78 -24.57
CA THR A 161 1.13 26.76 -23.61
C THR A 161 1.48 26.34 -22.18
N TYR A 162 1.32 25.06 -21.86
CA TYR A 162 1.71 24.55 -20.54
C TYR A 162 3.22 24.66 -20.28
N ILE A 163 4.06 24.31 -21.27
CA ILE A 163 5.52 24.44 -21.12
C ILE A 163 5.95 25.91 -21.03
N GLU A 164 5.33 26.81 -21.78
CA GLU A 164 5.56 28.26 -21.64
C GLU A 164 5.22 28.74 -20.23
N TYR A 165 4.08 28.32 -19.67
CA TYR A 165 3.75 28.59 -18.26
C TYR A 165 4.79 27.99 -17.30
N MET A 166 5.13 26.71 -17.47
CA MET A 166 6.06 25.98 -16.61
C MET A 166 7.42 26.69 -16.54
N ASN A 167 7.91 27.23 -17.65
CA ASN A 167 9.21 27.89 -17.72
C ASN A 167 9.22 29.34 -17.21
N ASN A 168 8.06 29.98 -17.05
CA ASN A 168 7.96 31.41 -16.72
C ASN A 168 7.18 31.71 -15.43
N ASN A 169 6.63 30.70 -14.74
CA ASN A 169 5.88 30.89 -13.50
C ASN A 169 6.79 31.11 -12.28
N THR A 170 6.22 31.72 -11.24
CA THR A 170 6.85 31.86 -9.90
C THR A 170 5.87 31.48 -8.79
N ASP A 171 4.92 30.60 -9.12
CA ASP A 171 3.82 30.25 -8.24
C ASP A 171 4.31 29.42 -7.04
N GLU A 172 3.63 29.58 -5.90
CA GLU A 172 3.87 28.76 -4.70
C GLU A 172 3.54 27.29 -4.98
N SER A 173 2.38 27.06 -5.61
CA SER A 173 1.89 25.75 -6.06
C SER A 173 1.63 25.82 -7.57
N PRO A 174 2.64 25.57 -8.42
CA PRO A 174 2.47 25.65 -9.86
C PRO A 174 1.51 24.58 -10.39
N LEU A 175 0.80 24.91 -11.48
CA LEU A 175 -0.08 23.96 -12.17
C LEU A 175 0.68 22.69 -12.53
N TYR A 176 0.01 21.55 -12.36
CA TYR A 176 0.59 20.24 -12.60
C TYR A 176 -0.12 19.48 -13.73
N LEU A 177 0.59 19.22 -14.83
CA LEU A 177 0.10 18.38 -15.92
C LEU A 177 -0.03 16.95 -15.43
N PHE A 178 -1.26 16.45 -15.46
CA PHE A 178 -1.65 15.13 -14.96
C PHE A 178 -2.73 14.56 -15.89
N ASP A 179 -2.29 13.97 -17.00
CA ASP A 179 -3.19 13.58 -18.09
C ASP A 179 -3.37 12.07 -18.19
N ARG A 180 -4.61 11.62 -17.98
CA ARG A 180 -5.02 10.21 -17.99
C ARG A 180 -5.10 9.58 -19.38
N SER A 181 -5.23 10.41 -20.42
CA SER A 181 -5.49 10.00 -21.80
C SER A 181 -4.29 10.28 -22.71
N PHE A 182 -3.11 10.53 -22.12
CA PHE A 182 -1.91 10.91 -22.86
C PHE A 182 -1.54 9.89 -23.93
N ALA A 183 -1.68 8.60 -23.63
CA ALA A 183 -1.28 7.55 -24.55
C ALA A 183 -2.14 7.56 -25.81
N GLU A 184 -3.46 7.72 -25.67
CA GLU A 184 -4.40 7.86 -26.78
C GLU A 184 -4.15 9.16 -27.55
N LYS A 185 -3.98 10.29 -26.84
CA LYS A 185 -3.72 11.61 -27.44
C LYS A 185 -2.41 11.65 -28.24
N MET A 186 -1.40 10.93 -27.79
CA MET A 186 -0.08 10.84 -28.42
C MET A 186 0.04 9.68 -29.43
N ASN A 187 -1.02 8.86 -29.57
CA ASN A 187 -0.99 7.60 -30.31
C ASN A 187 0.19 6.70 -29.89
N LEU A 188 0.47 6.66 -28.59
CA LEU A 188 1.58 5.93 -28.00
C LEU A 188 1.19 4.46 -27.81
N LYS A 189 1.92 3.55 -28.46
CA LYS A 189 1.77 2.11 -28.21
C LYS A 189 2.29 1.80 -26.80
N VAL A 190 1.43 1.22 -25.95
CA VAL A 190 1.81 0.75 -24.60
C VAL A 190 1.61 -0.76 -24.55
N SER A 191 2.65 -1.50 -24.19
CA SER A 191 2.56 -2.96 -24.06
C SER A 191 2.39 -3.38 -22.58
N THR A 192 1.91 -4.60 -22.38
CA THR A 192 1.88 -5.28 -21.08
C THR A 192 3.18 -6.04 -20.80
N GLN A 193 4.09 -6.14 -21.78
CA GLN A 193 5.38 -6.83 -21.71
C GLN A 193 6.46 -6.01 -22.44
N PRO A 194 7.75 -6.33 -22.24
CA PRO A 194 8.82 -5.70 -23.02
C PRO A 194 8.66 -5.94 -24.53
N GLU A 195 8.51 -4.85 -25.29
CA GLU A 195 8.37 -4.84 -26.75
C GLU A 195 9.09 -3.62 -27.32
N ASP A 196 9.94 -3.83 -28.34
CA ASP A 196 10.79 -2.76 -28.92
C ASP A 196 10.00 -1.64 -29.61
N ASP A 197 8.81 -1.95 -30.13
CA ASP A 197 7.94 -1.00 -30.82
C ASP A 197 6.91 -0.32 -29.88
N ALA A 198 6.89 -0.68 -28.60
CA ALA A 198 6.08 -0.02 -27.59
C ALA A 198 6.84 1.16 -26.96
N GLY A 199 6.15 2.26 -26.70
CA GLY A 199 6.73 3.41 -25.99
C GLY A 199 7.20 3.05 -24.59
N TYR A 200 6.39 2.30 -23.85
CA TYR A 200 6.73 1.73 -22.54
C TYR A 200 5.85 0.53 -22.17
N TRP A 201 6.18 -0.11 -21.06
CA TRP A 201 5.44 -1.22 -20.44
C TRP A 201 5.61 -1.19 -18.92
N PRO A 202 4.64 -1.69 -18.12
CA PRO A 202 4.79 -1.74 -16.66
C PRO A 202 6.02 -2.55 -16.21
N PRO A 203 6.67 -2.21 -15.08
CA PRO A 203 7.78 -3.01 -14.55
C PRO A 203 7.34 -4.46 -14.30
N THR A 204 8.07 -5.41 -14.91
CA THR A 204 7.65 -6.82 -14.99
C THR A 204 7.59 -7.53 -13.64
N CYS A 205 8.33 -7.06 -12.63
CA CYS A 205 8.32 -7.61 -11.27
C CYS A 205 6.97 -7.46 -10.56
N PHE A 206 6.12 -6.53 -10.99
CA PHE A 206 4.78 -6.34 -10.41
C PHE A 206 3.74 -7.35 -10.91
N GLY A 207 4.09 -8.10 -11.97
CA GLY A 207 3.17 -9.04 -12.60
C GLY A 207 2.04 -8.36 -13.36
N SER A 208 0.96 -9.10 -13.60
CA SER A 208 -0.19 -8.61 -14.35
C SER A 208 -1.10 -7.74 -13.49
N ASP A 209 -1.53 -6.61 -14.05
CA ASP A 209 -2.59 -5.78 -13.48
C ASP A 209 -3.96 -6.46 -13.63
N LEU A 210 -4.62 -6.77 -12.53
CA LEU A 210 -5.92 -7.45 -12.58
C LEU A 210 -7.09 -6.56 -13.00
N PHE A 211 -6.99 -5.22 -12.95
CA PHE A 211 -8.03 -4.38 -13.56
C PHE A 211 -8.05 -4.45 -15.09
N SER A 212 -7.02 -5.05 -15.72
CA SER A 212 -7.02 -5.29 -17.18
C SER A 212 -8.18 -6.17 -17.65
N VAL A 213 -8.75 -7.04 -16.79
CA VAL A 213 -9.90 -7.90 -17.13
C VAL A 213 -11.17 -7.11 -17.45
N LEU A 214 -11.23 -5.84 -17.02
CA LEU A 214 -12.35 -4.95 -17.31
C LEU A 214 -12.29 -4.37 -18.74
N GLY A 215 -11.17 -4.51 -19.44
CA GLY A 215 -10.98 -3.97 -20.79
C GLY A 215 -11.21 -2.46 -20.82
N ALA A 216 -12.04 -1.98 -21.76
CA ALA A 216 -12.36 -0.56 -21.90
C ALA A 216 -13.23 0.01 -20.76
N GLN A 217 -13.81 -0.83 -19.91
CA GLN A 217 -14.65 -0.41 -18.77
C GLN A 217 -13.85 -0.26 -17.47
N ARG A 218 -12.52 -0.41 -17.54
CA ARG A 218 -11.62 -0.22 -16.40
C ARG A 218 -11.62 1.26 -15.95
N PRO A 219 -11.27 1.55 -14.70
CA PRO A 219 -11.06 2.92 -14.29
C PRO A 219 -9.79 3.50 -14.93
N ASP A 220 -9.69 4.82 -14.90
CA ASP A 220 -8.46 5.54 -15.16
C ASP A 220 -7.30 4.92 -14.36
N HIS A 221 -6.17 4.70 -15.03
CA HIS A 221 -5.12 3.83 -14.49
C HIS A 221 -3.70 4.23 -14.86
N ARG A 222 -3.53 5.23 -15.73
CA ARG A 222 -2.22 5.68 -16.19
C ARG A 222 -2.26 7.17 -16.41
N TRP A 223 -1.19 7.86 -16.03
CA TRP A 223 -1.09 9.30 -16.21
C TRP A 223 0.31 9.69 -16.68
N LEU A 224 0.34 10.64 -17.62
CA LEU A 224 1.53 11.44 -17.89
C LEU A 224 1.55 12.58 -16.88
N ILE A 225 2.70 12.73 -16.25
CA ILE A 225 2.96 13.74 -15.25
C ILE A 225 4.08 14.64 -15.76
N VAL A 226 3.82 15.94 -15.88
CA VAL A 226 4.85 16.94 -16.20
C VAL A 226 4.68 18.13 -15.27
N GLY A 227 5.73 18.62 -14.64
CA GLY A 227 5.61 19.77 -13.75
C GLY A 227 6.94 20.43 -13.42
N PRO A 228 6.94 21.73 -13.09
CA PRO A 228 8.12 22.41 -12.59
C PRO A 228 8.46 21.97 -11.16
N GLU A 229 9.60 22.44 -10.66
CA GLU A 229 9.86 22.46 -9.22
C GLU A 229 8.70 23.08 -8.44
N ARG A 230 8.54 22.66 -7.17
CA ARG A 230 7.44 23.05 -6.26
C ARG A 230 6.07 22.43 -6.57
N SER A 231 5.82 21.96 -7.78
CA SER A 231 4.56 21.26 -8.09
C SER A 231 4.60 19.82 -7.57
N GLY A 232 3.43 19.18 -7.46
CA GLY A 232 3.34 17.82 -6.94
C GLY A 232 1.94 17.45 -6.50
N SER A 233 1.84 16.55 -5.53
CA SER A 233 0.56 16.11 -4.97
C SER A 233 0.63 16.13 -3.45
N THR A 234 -0.39 16.70 -2.81
CA THR A 234 -0.59 16.65 -1.35
C THR A 234 -0.86 15.21 -0.88
N PHE A 235 -0.99 15.00 0.44
CA PHE A 235 -1.26 13.65 0.95
C PHE A 235 -2.55 13.07 0.41
N HIS A 236 -2.43 11.88 -0.16
CA HIS A 236 -3.57 11.08 -0.60
C HIS A 236 -3.24 9.58 -0.51
N LYS A 237 -4.27 8.76 -0.70
CA LYS A 237 -4.16 7.33 -1.00
C LYS A 237 -4.64 7.11 -2.41
N ASP A 238 -4.05 6.14 -3.09
CA ASP A 238 -4.55 5.71 -4.39
C ASP A 238 -5.98 5.17 -4.27
N PRO A 239 -6.86 5.52 -5.23
CA PRO A 239 -8.26 5.10 -5.20
C PRO A 239 -8.41 3.59 -5.41
N ASN A 240 -9.60 3.10 -5.12
CA ASN A 240 -10.02 1.72 -5.41
C ASN A 240 -9.16 0.65 -4.72
N ALA A 241 -8.44 1.01 -3.65
CA ALA A 241 -7.43 0.17 -2.98
C ALA A 241 -6.36 -0.40 -3.94
N THR A 242 -6.05 0.30 -5.03
CA THR A 242 -4.98 -0.07 -5.96
C THR A 242 -3.60 0.17 -5.34
N SER A 243 -2.57 -0.51 -5.86
CA SER A 243 -1.17 -0.06 -5.69
C SER A 243 -0.79 0.78 -6.90
N ALA A 244 0.30 1.53 -6.82
CA ALA A 244 0.82 2.26 -7.95
C ALA A 244 2.33 2.09 -8.11
N TRP A 245 2.81 2.42 -9.30
CA TRP A 245 4.22 2.69 -9.53
C TRP A 245 4.37 4.03 -10.24
N ASN A 246 5.41 4.78 -9.92
CA ASN A 246 5.73 6.08 -10.51
C ASN A 246 7.15 6.06 -11.08
N ALA A 247 7.26 6.10 -12.40
CA ALA A 247 8.50 6.09 -13.16
C ALA A 247 8.94 7.52 -13.49
N VAL A 248 10.07 7.96 -12.93
CA VAL A 248 10.63 9.28 -13.21
C VAL A 248 11.50 9.20 -14.46
N LEU A 249 11.06 9.82 -15.55
CA LEU A 249 11.75 9.83 -16.84
C LEU A 249 12.74 10.99 -16.96
N LYS A 250 12.44 12.12 -16.32
CA LYS A 250 13.31 13.30 -16.19
C LYS A 250 13.11 13.93 -14.82
N GLY A 251 14.19 14.50 -14.28
CA GLY A 251 14.19 15.22 -13.01
C GLY A 251 14.16 14.32 -11.78
N SER A 252 13.67 14.84 -10.66
CA SER A 252 13.61 14.13 -9.39
C SER A 252 12.40 14.54 -8.54
N LYS A 253 11.91 13.59 -7.75
CA LYS A 253 10.74 13.75 -6.90
C LYS A 253 11.09 13.38 -5.46
N TYR A 254 10.80 14.27 -4.53
CA TYR A 254 10.78 13.97 -3.10
C TYR A 254 9.46 13.30 -2.73
N TRP A 255 9.55 12.26 -1.92
CA TRP A 255 8.42 11.49 -1.42
C TRP A 255 8.47 11.42 0.09
N ILE A 256 7.31 11.54 0.72
CA ILE A 256 7.11 11.20 2.12
C ILE A 256 5.82 10.41 2.26
N MET A 257 5.89 9.29 2.97
CA MET A 257 4.89 8.24 2.92
C MET A 257 4.65 7.66 4.31
N PHE A 258 3.41 7.24 4.55
CA PHE A 258 2.98 6.64 5.80
C PHE A 258 2.09 5.42 5.51
N PRO A 259 2.30 4.29 6.21
CA PRO A 259 1.36 3.19 6.16
C PRO A 259 0.01 3.62 6.75
N SER A 260 -1.08 3.10 6.21
CA SER A 260 -2.39 3.28 6.81
C SER A 260 -2.88 1.96 7.40
N SER A 261 -3.24 2.01 8.67
CA SER A 261 -3.97 0.94 9.35
C SER A 261 -4.99 1.56 10.31
N ALA A 262 -5.93 0.75 10.80
CA ALA A 262 -6.89 1.20 11.81
C ALA A 262 -6.24 1.65 13.14
N ASN A 263 -4.98 1.28 13.36
CA ASN A 263 -4.25 1.56 14.60
C ASN A 263 -3.20 2.65 14.43
N LEU A 264 -2.98 3.15 13.21
CA LEU A 264 -2.00 4.20 12.93
C LEU A 264 -2.72 5.52 12.63
N PRO A 265 -2.31 6.63 13.26
CA PRO A 265 -2.86 7.92 12.93
C PRO A 265 -2.52 8.29 11.47
N PRO A 266 -3.35 9.13 10.83
CA PRO A 266 -2.99 9.74 9.55
C PRO A 266 -1.70 10.59 9.69
N PRO A 267 -1.07 10.98 8.56
CA PRO A 267 0.11 11.86 8.59
C PRO A 267 -0.17 13.15 9.38
N PRO A 268 0.83 13.74 10.06
CA PRO A 268 0.63 15.00 10.77
C PRO A 268 0.02 16.08 9.88
N GLY A 269 -0.98 16.80 10.40
CA GLY A 269 -1.75 17.80 9.65
C GLY A 269 -2.86 17.23 8.76
N VAL A 270 -2.94 15.92 8.58
CA VAL A 270 -4.05 15.25 7.89
C VAL A 270 -5.05 14.73 8.92
N TYR A 271 -6.30 15.11 8.79
CA TYR A 271 -7.40 14.68 9.65
C TYR A 271 -8.45 13.99 8.79
N VAL A 272 -8.96 12.86 9.26
CA VAL A 272 -9.92 12.04 8.52
C VAL A 272 -11.10 11.74 9.44
N SER A 273 -12.32 11.86 8.93
CA SER A 273 -13.52 11.46 9.66
C SER A 273 -13.54 9.95 9.93
N ASP A 274 -14.31 9.52 10.94
CA ASP A 274 -14.39 8.10 11.33
C ASP A 274 -14.84 7.18 10.18
N ASP A 275 -15.71 7.68 9.29
CA ASP A 275 -16.21 6.99 8.11
C ASP A 275 -15.33 7.18 6.86
N GLN A 276 -14.21 7.91 6.98
CA GLN A 276 -13.27 8.27 5.92
C GLN A 276 -13.88 9.04 4.75
N SER A 277 -15.04 9.68 4.94
CA SER A 277 -15.70 10.48 3.89
C SER A 277 -15.15 11.90 3.79
N GLU A 278 -14.62 12.45 4.88
CA GLU A 278 -14.06 13.79 4.94
C GLU A 278 -12.58 13.74 5.30
N VAL A 279 -11.76 14.46 4.52
CA VAL A 279 -10.33 14.61 4.76
C VAL A 279 -10.00 16.09 4.81
N THR A 280 -9.44 16.54 5.93
CA THR A 280 -8.90 17.89 6.09
C THR A 280 -7.38 17.83 6.10
N SER A 281 -6.72 18.65 5.28
CA SER A 281 -5.26 18.73 5.19
C SER A 281 -4.84 20.13 4.76
N PRO A 282 -3.57 20.53 4.92
CA PRO A 282 -3.07 21.80 4.40
C PRO A 282 -3.37 21.97 2.91
N LEU A 283 -3.59 23.23 2.51
CA LEU A 283 -4.02 23.58 1.16
C LEU A 283 -2.92 23.35 0.12
N SER A 284 -1.67 23.53 0.53
CA SER A 284 -0.50 23.38 -0.35
C SER A 284 0.56 22.46 0.24
N ILE A 285 1.39 21.91 -0.65
CA ILE A 285 2.56 21.12 -0.26
C ILE A 285 3.53 21.97 0.57
N ALA A 286 3.69 23.25 0.22
CA ALA A 286 4.56 24.18 0.93
C ALA A 286 4.06 24.45 2.35
N GLU A 287 2.75 24.70 2.53
CA GLU A 287 2.14 24.86 3.85
C GLU A 287 2.38 23.61 4.70
N TRP A 288 2.16 22.42 4.13
CA TRP A 288 2.39 21.17 4.85
C TRP A 288 3.86 21.00 5.24
N LEU A 289 4.80 21.24 4.32
CA LEU A 289 6.23 21.09 4.57
C LEU A 289 6.73 22.05 5.65
N LEU A 290 6.23 23.30 5.67
CA LEU A 290 6.62 24.29 6.66
C LEU A 290 6.02 23.99 8.04
N GLY A 291 4.78 23.49 8.10
CA GLY A 291 4.06 23.26 9.35
C GLY A 291 4.37 21.91 10.02
N PHE A 292 4.50 20.84 9.22
CA PHE A 292 4.40 19.47 9.72
C PHE A 292 5.59 18.57 9.37
N HIS A 293 6.46 18.94 8.42
CA HIS A 293 7.55 18.06 7.95
C HIS A 293 8.47 17.56 9.05
N ALA A 294 8.89 18.46 9.94
CA ALA A 294 9.78 18.11 11.04
C ALA A 294 9.12 17.10 12.00
N GLU A 295 7.83 17.24 12.27
CA GLU A 295 7.05 16.30 13.08
C GLU A 295 6.87 14.97 12.35
N ALA A 296 6.47 15.01 11.07
CA ALA A 296 6.28 13.85 10.23
C ALA A 296 7.50 12.93 10.23
N ARG A 297 8.71 13.49 10.09
CA ARG A 297 9.98 12.73 10.13
C ARG A 297 10.28 12.04 11.47
N ARG A 298 9.61 12.44 12.55
CA ARG A 298 9.72 11.82 13.88
C ARG A 298 8.59 10.83 14.16
N THR A 299 7.56 10.80 13.31
CA THR A 299 6.41 9.92 13.45
C THR A 299 6.77 8.49 13.01
N ALA A 300 6.38 7.51 13.81
CA ALA A 300 6.61 6.10 13.49
C ALA A 300 5.97 5.72 12.13
N GLY A 301 6.67 4.92 11.34
CA GLY A 301 6.24 4.53 9.99
C GLY A 301 6.46 5.59 8.91
N CYS A 302 7.02 6.77 9.22
CA CYS A 302 7.44 7.73 8.21
C CYS A 302 8.56 7.16 7.35
N ILE A 303 8.31 7.07 6.04
CA ILE A 303 9.31 6.74 5.03
C ILE A 303 9.43 7.93 4.09
N GLU A 304 10.63 8.48 3.95
CA GLU A 304 10.91 9.54 2.99
C GLU A 304 12.09 9.18 2.09
N GLY A 305 12.12 9.73 0.89
CA GLY A 305 13.19 9.47 -0.07
C GLY A 305 13.07 10.35 -1.30
N ILE A 306 14.10 10.28 -2.13
CA ILE A 306 14.13 10.93 -3.44
C ILE A 306 14.13 9.83 -4.48
N CYS A 307 13.20 9.90 -5.43
CA CYS A 307 13.16 9.07 -6.63
C CYS A 307 13.67 9.92 -7.79
N GLY A 308 14.83 9.54 -8.33
CA GLY A 308 15.54 10.26 -9.38
C GLY A 308 15.23 9.76 -10.79
N GLU A 309 15.81 10.43 -11.78
CA GLU A 309 15.69 10.05 -13.19
C GLU A 309 16.13 8.60 -13.43
N GLY A 310 15.28 7.84 -14.12
CA GLY A 310 15.52 6.43 -14.43
C GLY A 310 15.12 5.47 -13.30
N GLU A 311 14.51 5.98 -12.24
CA GLU A 311 14.01 5.19 -11.11
C GLU A 311 12.48 5.06 -11.13
N VAL A 312 11.99 4.03 -10.44
CA VAL A 312 10.55 3.76 -10.26
C VAL A 312 10.25 3.59 -8.78
N LEU A 313 9.41 4.46 -8.24
CA LEU A 313 8.88 4.26 -6.90
C LEU A 313 7.66 3.34 -6.94
N TYR A 314 7.65 2.32 -6.09
CA TYR A 314 6.46 1.54 -5.78
C TYR A 314 5.66 2.18 -4.63
N VAL A 315 4.37 2.41 -4.85
CA VAL A 315 3.42 2.90 -3.86
C VAL A 315 2.51 1.74 -3.46
N PRO A 316 2.63 1.20 -2.24
CA PRO A 316 1.77 0.11 -1.83
C PRO A 316 0.34 0.58 -1.54
N SER A 317 -0.61 -0.29 -1.83
CA SER A 317 -2.04 -0.03 -1.62
C SER A 317 -2.34 0.44 -0.18
N GLY A 318 -3.03 1.57 -0.07
CA GLY A 318 -3.47 2.15 1.20
C GLY A 318 -2.47 3.09 1.87
N TRP A 319 -1.27 3.26 1.33
CA TRP A 319 -0.28 4.19 1.88
C TRP A 319 -0.63 5.64 1.58
N TYR A 320 -0.58 6.49 2.62
CA TYR A 320 -0.58 7.93 2.42
C TYR A 320 0.74 8.33 1.78
N HIS A 321 0.69 9.19 0.78
CA HIS A 321 1.90 9.71 0.16
C HIS A 321 1.72 11.15 -0.32
N LEU A 322 2.76 11.95 -0.12
CA LEU A 322 2.93 13.30 -0.63
C LEU A 322 4.15 13.32 -1.54
N VAL A 323 4.04 14.04 -2.65
CA VAL A 323 5.07 14.10 -3.70
C VAL A 323 5.38 15.54 -4.03
N LEU A 324 6.67 15.89 -4.10
CA LEU A 324 7.15 17.21 -4.49
C LEU A 324 8.18 17.07 -5.60
N ASN A 325 7.99 17.77 -6.73
CA ASN A 325 9.03 17.91 -7.74
C ASN A 325 10.13 18.83 -7.22
N LEU A 326 11.36 18.31 -7.19
CA LEU A 326 12.54 19.07 -6.77
C LEU A 326 13.13 19.89 -7.91
N GLU A 327 12.81 19.52 -9.15
CA GLU A 327 13.22 20.15 -10.40
C GLU A 327 12.15 19.84 -11.47
N PRO A 328 12.17 20.49 -12.65
CA PRO A 328 11.28 20.14 -13.74
C PRO A 328 11.32 18.64 -14.06
N ALA A 329 10.17 17.98 -13.96
CA ALA A 329 10.09 16.54 -14.00
C ALA A 329 9.09 16.04 -15.03
N ILE A 330 9.43 14.93 -15.68
CA ILE A 330 8.53 14.13 -16.54
C ILE A 330 8.45 12.74 -15.91
N ALA A 331 7.24 12.25 -15.67
CA ALA A 331 7.02 10.93 -15.12
C ALA A 331 5.80 10.25 -15.74
N ILE A 332 5.78 8.92 -15.68
CA ILE A 332 4.60 8.10 -15.96
C ILE A 332 4.25 7.37 -14.67
N THR A 333 2.98 7.43 -14.27
CA THR A 333 2.49 6.64 -13.14
C THR A 333 1.35 5.75 -13.59
N GLN A 334 1.25 4.56 -12.99
CA GLN A 334 0.09 3.69 -13.18
C GLN A 334 -0.36 3.00 -11.90
N ASN A 335 -1.67 2.84 -11.81
CA ASN A 335 -2.32 2.08 -10.76
C ASN A 335 -2.59 0.67 -11.26
N PHE A 336 -2.37 -0.32 -10.40
CA PHE A 336 -2.54 -1.72 -10.72
C PHE A 336 -3.01 -2.53 -9.50
N ILE A 337 -3.57 -3.71 -9.78
CA ILE A 337 -3.95 -4.67 -8.73
C ILE A 337 -3.03 -5.88 -8.79
N PRO A 338 -2.10 -6.04 -7.83
CA PRO A 338 -1.39 -7.29 -7.66
C PRO A 338 -2.34 -8.40 -7.15
N ARG A 339 -2.07 -9.66 -7.50
CA ARG A 339 -2.92 -10.81 -7.12
C ARG A 339 -3.29 -10.87 -5.64
N LYS A 340 -2.35 -10.53 -4.76
CA LYS A 340 -2.55 -10.55 -3.30
C LYS A 340 -3.41 -9.40 -2.75
N ARG A 341 -3.89 -8.48 -3.60
CA ARG A 341 -4.72 -7.33 -3.20
C ARG A 341 -6.15 -7.40 -3.73
N VAL A 342 -6.55 -8.49 -4.37
CA VAL A 342 -7.92 -8.67 -4.88
C VAL A 342 -8.96 -8.51 -3.78
N GLY A 343 -8.77 -9.12 -2.60
CA GLY A 343 -9.75 -9.00 -1.52
C GLY A 343 -9.92 -7.57 -1.01
N ALA A 344 -8.82 -6.81 -0.91
CA ALA A 344 -8.87 -5.40 -0.52
C ALA A 344 -9.61 -4.53 -1.55
N VAL A 345 -9.39 -4.77 -2.85
CA VAL A 345 -10.11 -4.06 -3.93
C VAL A 345 -11.59 -4.42 -3.93
N LEU A 346 -11.92 -5.71 -3.82
CA LEU A 346 -13.31 -6.15 -3.74
C LEU A 346 -14.02 -5.50 -2.54
N HIS A 347 -13.36 -5.46 -1.38
CA HIS A 347 -13.87 -4.82 -0.19
C HIS A 347 -14.13 -3.33 -0.44
N PHE A 348 -13.15 -2.62 -1.03
CA PHE A 348 -13.29 -1.19 -1.35
C PHE A 348 -14.47 -0.94 -2.31
N LEU A 349 -14.55 -1.68 -3.42
CA LEU A 349 -15.61 -1.49 -4.42
C LEU A 349 -17.01 -1.83 -3.86
N ARG A 350 -17.10 -2.75 -2.89
CA ARG A 350 -18.38 -3.14 -2.27
C ARG A 350 -18.80 -2.17 -1.17
N ASP A 351 -17.87 -1.84 -0.28
CA ASP A 351 -18.17 -1.24 1.03
C ASP A 351 -17.81 0.26 1.11
N GLN A 352 -17.04 0.79 0.15
CA GLN A 352 -16.63 2.21 0.08
C GLN A 352 -17.07 2.86 -1.25
N LYS A 353 -18.33 2.66 -1.62
CA LYS A 353 -18.86 3.05 -2.95
C LYS A 353 -18.69 4.53 -3.29
N GLN A 354 -18.82 5.40 -2.30
CA GLN A 354 -18.68 6.85 -2.43
C GLN A 354 -17.25 7.29 -2.75
N SER A 355 -16.25 6.45 -2.46
CA SER A 355 -14.82 6.74 -2.66
C SER A 355 -14.26 6.08 -3.92
N ILE A 356 -15.11 5.43 -4.72
CA ILE A 356 -14.73 4.85 -6.01
C ILE A 356 -14.46 5.98 -7.00
N SER A 357 -13.36 5.89 -7.74
CA SER A 357 -12.94 6.92 -8.68
C SER A 357 -12.42 6.32 -10.00
N GLY A 358 -12.46 7.12 -11.06
CA GLY A 358 -11.89 6.84 -12.38
C GLY A 358 -12.75 5.96 -13.29
N PHE A 359 -13.86 5.40 -12.82
CA PHE A 359 -14.82 4.72 -13.68
C PHE A 359 -15.67 5.72 -14.48
N SER A 360 -16.09 5.32 -15.68
CA SER A 360 -17.12 6.05 -16.44
C SER A 360 -18.45 6.08 -15.66
N ASP A 361 -19.19 7.18 -15.76
CA ASP A 361 -20.53 7.34 -15.17
C ASP A 361 -21.54 6.27 -15.65
N GLU A 362 -21.26 5.62 -16.78
CA GLU A 362 -22.06 4.49 -17.29
C GLU A 362 -21.94 3.23 -16.41
N ILE A 363 -20.87 3.11 -15.63
CA ILE A 363 -20.61 1.94 -14.78
C ILE A 363 -21.23 2.16 -13.40
N GLN A 364 -22.45 1.66 -13.23
CA GLN A 364 -23.22 1.83 -12.00
C GLN A 364 -22.79 0.89 -10.86
N ASP A 365 -22.28 -0.30 -11.19
CA ASP A 365 -21.82 -1.29 -10.21
C ASP A 365 -20.45 -1.86 -10.58
N PRO A 366 -19.37 -1.11 -10.27
CA PRO A 366 -17.99 -1.55 -10.49
C PRO A 366 -17.65 -2.87 -9.78
N TYR A 367 -18.24 -3.12 -8.61
CA TYR A 367 -18.01 -4.34 -7.84
C TYR A 367 -18.52 -5.57 -8.60
N SER A 368 -19.80 -5.58 -8.99
CA SER A 368 -20.38 -6.72 -9.70
C SER A 368 -19.70 -6.94 -11.05
N LEU A 369 -19.38 -5.87 -11.77
CA LEU A 369 -18.64 -5.94 -13.03
C LEU A 369 -17.27 -6.60 -12.84
N PHE A 370 -16.51 -6.19 -11.81
CA PHE A 370 -15.19 -6.77 -11.57
C PHE A 370 -15.27 -8.23 -11.12
N VAL A 371 -16.25 -8.59 -10.28
CA VAL A 371 -16.49 -9.99 -9.88
C VAL A 371 -16.80 -10.88 -11.08
N GLU A 372 -17.65 -10.43 -12.00
CA GLU A 372 -18.00 -11.17 -13.22
C GLU A 372 -16.76 -11.41 -14.10
N ARG A 373 -16.03 -10.34 -14.44
CA ARG A 373 -14.86 -10.44 -15.31
C ARG A 373 -13.71 -11.23 -14.69
N LEU A 374 -13.52 -11.10 -13.38
CA LEU A 374 -12.51 -11.86 -12.66
C LEU A 374 -12.87 -13.35 -12.58
N ARG A 375 -14.16 -13.69 -12.45
CA ARG A 375 -14.62 -15.09 -12.47
C ARG A 375 -14.26 -15.78 -13.78
N ASP A 376 -14.49 -15.11 -14.90
CA ASP A 376 -14.20 -15.63 -16.24
C ASP A 376 -12.69 -15.76 -16.48
N TYR A 377 -11.90 -14.86 -15.90
CA TYR A 377 -10.44 -14.87 -16.01
C TYR A 377 -9.77 -15.91 -15.08
N ASP A 378 -10.13 -15.92 -13.80
CA ASP A 378 -9.56 -16.80 -12.77
C ASP A 378 -10.54 -16.95 -11.58
N GLY A 379 -11.40 -17.96 -11.65
CA GLY A 379 -12.39 -18.25 -10.61
C GLY A 379 -11.79 -18.63 -9.26
N GLN A 380 -10.59 -19.23 -9.23
CA GLN A 380 -9.93 -19.57 -7.96
C GLN A 380 -9.43 -18.31 -7.25
N LEU A 381 -8.80 -17.40 -7.99
CA LEU A 381 -8.35 -16.11 -7.45
C LEU A 381 -9.52 -15.27 -6.92
N LEU A 382 -10.67 -15.30 -7.61
CA LEU A 382 -11.88 -14.65 -7.11
C LEU A 382 -12.33 -15.26 -5.78
N GLU A 383 -12.34 -16.59 -5.65
CA GLU A 383 -12.73 -17.25 -4.40
C GLU A 383 -11.80 -16.87 -3.23
N GLU A 384 -10.49 -16.88 -3.46
CA GLU A 384 -9.50 -16.40 -2.48
C GLU A 384 -9.74 -14.93 -2.09
N GLY A 385 -10.03 -14.07 -3.07
CA GLY A 385 -10.34 -12.66 -2.86
C GLY A 385 -11.62 -12.43 -2.07
N LEU A 386 -12.69 -13.19 -2.34
CA LEU A 386 -13.94 -13.13 -1.60
C LEU A 386 -13.78 -13.58 -0.15
N GLN A 387 -12.97 -14.61 0.09
CA GLN A 387 -12.63 -15.04 1.45
C GLN A 387 -11.88 -13.96 2.23
N GLU A 388 -10.94 -13.25 1.59
CA GLU A 388 -10.23 -12.13 2.20
C GLU A 388 -11.17 -10.94 2.46
N LEU A 389 -12.03 -10.59 1.50
CA LEU A 389 -13.05 -9.55 1.67
C LEU A 389 -13.93 -9.82 2.90
N GLU A 390 -14.40 -11.05 3.10
CA GLU A 390 -15.24 -11.40 4.25
C GLU A 390 -14.49 -11.28 5.58
N LYS A 391 -13.16 -11.51 5.58
CA LYS A 391 -12.33 -11.26 6.77
C LYS A 391 -12.22 -9.77 7.06
N LEU A 392 -11.97 -8.95 6.04
CA LEU A 392 -11.84 -7.49 6.17
C LEU A 392 -13.12 -6.85 6.69
N SER A 393 -14.29 -7.26 6.19
CA SER A 393 -15.58 -6.72 6.64
C SER A 393 -15.93 -7.10 8.07
N LYS A 394 -15.51 -8.30 8.53
CA LYS A 394 -15.69 -8.73 9.92
C LYS A 394 -14.76 -7.99 10.87
N GLY A 395 -13.55 -7.63 10.45
CA GLY A 395 -12.62 -6.84 11.26
C GLY A 395 -13.13 -5.43 11.60
N ALA A 396 -13.87 -4.80 10.69
CA ALA A 396 -14.42 -3.45 10.89
C ALA A 396 -15.66 -3.41 11.80
N ARG A 397 -16.60 -4.37 11.66
CA ARG A 397 -17.83 -4.45 12.50
C ARG A 397 -17.63 -5.21 13.81
N GLY A 398 -16.79 -6.24 13.82
CA GLY A 398 -16.62 -7.15 14.96
C GLY A 398 -15.98 -6.50 16.18
N LYS A 399 -15.03 -5.56 15.98
CA LYS A 399 -14.36 -4.85 17.08
C LYS A 399 -15.34 -4.04 17.94
N TRP A 400 -16.23 -3.27 17.31
CA TRP A 400 -17.20 -2.43 18.03
C TRP A 400 -18.34 -3.23 18.67
N GLU A 401 -18.89 -4.24 17.98
CA GLU A 401 -19.96 -5.08 18.58
C GLU A 401 -19.44 -5.96 19.73
N GLN A 402 -18.20 -6.46 19.67
CA GLN A 402 -17.63 -7.23 20.79
C GLN A 402 -17.32 -6.35 22.00
N LEU A 403 -16.87 -5.10 21.77
CA LEU A 403 -16.59 -4.16 22.86
C LEU A 403 -17.87 -3.58 23.50
N THR A 404 -18.94 -3.39 22.71
CA THR A 404 -20.21 -2.84 23.22
C THR A 404 -21.17 -3.89 23.79
N LYS A 405 -21.03 -5.17 23.41
CA LYS A 405 -21.81 -6.28 24.00
C LYS A 405 -21.07 -7.02 25.13
N GLY A 406 -19.87 -6.57 25.49
CA GLY A 406 -19.03 -7.19 26.51
C GLY A 406 -19.26 -6.66 27.93
N SER A 407 -20.50 -6.67 28.43
CA SER A 407 -20.79 -6.67 29.88
C SER A 407 -22.29 -6.88 30.21
N THR A 408 -22.92 -7.92 29.69
CA THR A 408 -24.22 -8.37 30.23
C THR A 408 -24.37 -9.88 30.09
N GLU A 409 -24.12 -10.58 31.18
CA GLU A 409 -24.57 -11.90 31.66
C GLU A 409 -23.61 -12.22 32.83
N ASP A 410 -23.96 -12.20 34.11
CA ASP A 410 -25.21 -12.50 34.81
C ASP A 410 -25.33 -11.67 36.11
N ASP A 411 -26.51 -11.12 36.38
CA ASP A 411 -27.13 -11.23 37.70
C ASP A 411 -28.66 -11.03 37.57
N ASP A 412 -29.37 -11.92 38.24
CA ASP A 412 -30.80 -12.20 38.16
C ASP A 412 -31.68 -11.09 38.79
N ALA A 413 -32.96 -11.11 38.39
CA ALA A 413 -34.12 -10.48 39.03
C ALA A 413 -34.34 -8.95 38.94
N GLY A 414 -35.52 -8.58 38.40
CA GLY A 414 -36.26 -7.38 38.83
C GLY A 414 -36.68 -6.45 37.70
N GLU A 415 -38.00 -6.27 37.55
CA GLU A 415 -38.61 -5.14 36.84
C GLU A 415 -37.97 -3.81 37.25
N GLY A 416 -37.64 -2.97 36.27
CA GLY A 416 -37.23 -1.59 36.55
C GLY A 416 -36.52 -0.94 35.37
N GLY A 417 -37.29 -0.28 34.50
CA GLY A 417 -36.72 0.67 33.54
C GLY A 417 -35.99 1.80 34.27
N PHE A 418 -34.78 2.13 33.85
CA PHE A 418 -34.06 3.31 34.31
C PHE A 418 -33.59 4.16 33.13
N SER A 419 -34.26 5.31 33.03
CA SER A 419 -33.92 6.49 32.24
C SER A 419 -32.79 7.27 32.93
N PHE A 420 -31.83 7.80 32.17
CA PHE A 420 -30.86 8.77 32.69
C PHE A 420 -31.31 10.18 32.31
N GLY A 421 -31.99 10.84 33.24
CA GLY A 421 -32.24 12.28 33.23
C GLY A 421 -31.06 12.99 33.90
N PHE A 422 -30.42 13.91 33.18
CA PHE A 422 -29.48 14.84 33.77
C PHE A 422 -30.27 16.02 34.36
N GLY A 423 -30.32 16.07 35.69
CA GLY A 423 -30.76 17.24 36.42
C GLY A 423 -29.67 18.31 36.38
N GLY A 424 -30.02 19.47 35.84
CA GLY A 424 -29.34 20.74 36.07
C GLY A 424 -30.43 21.76 36.41
N ASP A 425 -30.47 22.18 37.66
CA ASP A 425 -31.21 23.35 38.11
C ASP A 425 -30.64 24.58 37.39
N ASP A 426 -31.50 25.34 36.73
CA ASP A 426 -31.43 26.80 36.73
C ASP A 426 -32.87 27.33 36.66
N ASP A 427 -33.27 27.97 37.75
CA ASP A 427 -34.47 28.77 37.89
C ASP A 427 -34.48 29.91 36.85
N ASP A 428 -35.59 30.08 36.14
CA ASP A 428 -36.17 31.42 35.96
C ASP A 428 -37.61 31.38 35.38
N ALA A 429 -38.54 31.78 36.26
CA ALA A 429 -39.75 32.58 36.03
C ALA A 429 -40.94 32.04 35.18
N GLU A 430 -42.04 31.84 35.92
CA GLU A 430 -43.47 31.90 35.58
C GLU A 430 -43.87 32.82 34.42
N VAL A 431 -44.92 32.44 33.66
CA VAL A 431 -46.23 33.14 33.57
C VAL A 431 -47.26 32.21 32.86
N PRO A 432 -48.58 32.42 33.00
CA PRO A 432 -49.50 32.09 34.10
C PRO A 432 -50.31 30.78 33.90
#